data_AF-A0A3R7ZH88-F1
#
_entry.id   AF-A0A3R7ZH88-F1
#
_cell.length_a   1.000
_cell.length_b   1.000
_cell.length_c   1.000
_cell.angle_alpha   90.00
_cell.angle_beta   90.00
_cell.angle_gamma   90.00
#
_symmetry.space_group_name_H-M   'P 1'
#
loop_
_entity.id
_entity.type
_entity.pdbx_description
1 polymer ?
#
loop_
_entity_poly.entity_id
_entity_poly.type
_entity_poly.pdbx_seq_one_letter_code
_entity_poly.pdbx_strand_id
1 'polypeptide(L)'
;MSPTYDKTTILLDEKNWSTWRMFIKGRLMGKGLIHTLLRHSSSMTTVERTMNRDEFASRAIPEVDGVTYAKDNQKALGIIIEAINVNQYQHVDGLTDALAAYLALRAHHEPQTHVDKIGLLAEYHAIRWKPKR
;
A
#
# COMPACT_ATOMS: atom_id res chain seq x y z
N MET A 1 19.60 -24.77 -18.08
CA MET A 1 18.58 -24.75 -17.00
C MET A 1 18.40 -23.30 -16.61
N SER A 2 17.27 -22.70 -16.98
CA SER A 2 16.97 -21.30 -16.66
C SER A 2 16.01 -21.27 -15.47
N PRO A 3 16.23 -20.40 -14.47
CA PRO A 3 15.24 -20.23 -13.42
C PRO A 3 14.07 -19.41 -13.98
N THR A 4 12.91 -20.04 -14.10
CA THR A 4 11.64 -19.38 -14.44
C THR A 4 11.13 -18.65 -13.20
N TYR A 5 11.42 -17.35 -13.09
CA TYR A 5 10.73 -16.47 -12.15
C TYR A 5 9.64 -15.72 -12.89
N ASP A 6 8.43 -16.29 -12.93
CA ASP A 6 7.25 -15.59 -13.43
C ASP A 6 6.22 -15.43 -12.30
N LYS A 7 6.60 -14.60 -11.31
CA LYS A 7 5.67 -13.95 -10.37
C LYS A 7 6.16 -12.53 -10.19
N THR A 8 5.53 -11.59 -10.88
CA THR A 8 5.70 -10.13 -10.76
C THR A 8 5.24 -9.65 -9.39
N THR A 9 5.99 -10.00 -8.35
CA THR A 9 5.86 -9.43 -7.01
C THR A 9 7.02 -8.48 -6.82
N ILE A 10 6.72 -7.19 -6.65
CA ILE A 10 7.71 -6.17 -6.30
C ILE A 10 7.82 -6.19 -4.78
N LEU A 11 8.97 -6.62 -4.25
CA LEU A 11 9.25 -6.61 -2.82
C LEU A 11 9.66 -5.20 -2.39
N LEU A 12 9.18 -4.75 -1.23
CA LEU A 12 9.55 -3.45 -0.69
C LEU A 12 11.04 -3.37 -0.34
N ASP A 13 11.74 -2.38 -0.87
CA ASP A 13 13.10 -2.02 -0.51
C ASP A 13 13.20 -0.55 -0.09
N GLU A 14 14.38 -0.12 0.34
CA GLU A 14 14.64 1.24 0.84
C GLU A 14 14.41 2.34 -0.21
N LYS A 15 14.45 2.01 -1.50
CA LYS A 15 14.47 2.98 -2.62
C LYS A 15 13.19 2.93 -3.45
N ASN A 16 12.41 1.87 -3.35
CA ASN A 16 11.31 1.57 -4.27
C ASN A 16 9.92 1.82 -3.68
N TRP A 17 9.82 2.51 -2.54
CA TRP A 17 8.55 2.75 -1.82
C TRP A 17 7.39 3.18 -2.73
N SER A 18 7.62 4.12 -3.64
CA SER A 18 6.58 4.62 -4.55
C SER A 18 6.09 3.54 -5.54
N THR A 19 7.04 2.77 -6.10
CA THR A 19 6.73 1.66 -7.01
C THR A 19 6.00 0.55 -6.27
N TRP A 20 6.47 0.18 -5.08
CA TRP A 20 5.82 -0.79 -4.20
C TRP A 20 4.40 -0.34 -3.81
N ARG A 21 4.24 0.92 -3.41
CA ARG A 21 2.94 1.52 -3.07
C ARG A 21 1.96 1.43 -4.23
N MET A 22 2.39 1.76 -5.46
CA MET A 22 1.55 1.66 -6.65
C MET A 22 1.21 0.21 -6.98
N PHE A 23 2.16 -0.71 -6.83
CA PHE A 23 1.96 -2.14 -7.00
C PHE A 23 0.90 -2.70 -6.03
N ILE A 24 1.01 -2.41 -4.73
CA ILE A 24 0.05 -2.82 -3.70
C ILE A 24 -1.34 -2.27 -4.01
N LYS A 25 -1.44 -0.97 -4.31
CA LYS A 25 -2.72 -0.35 -4.67
C LYS A 25 -3.34 -1.02 -5.90
N GLY A 26 -2.57 -1.27 -6.95
CA GLY A 26 -3.04 -1.95 -8.16
C GLY A 26 -3.51 -3.39 -7.89
N ARG A 27 -2.76 -4.16 -7.09
CA ARG A 27 -3.13 -5.53 -6.67
C ARG A 27 -4.44 -5.55 -5.89
N LEU A 28 -4.64 -4.60 -4.97
CA LEU A 28 -5.86 -4.51 -4.17
C LEU A 28 -7.06 -4.04 -5.01
N MET A 29 -6.87 -3.04 -5.88
CA MET A 29 -7.90 -2.60 -6.83
C MET A 29 -8.34 -3.75 -7.74
N GLY A 30 -7.40 -4.49 -8.33
CA GLY A 30 -7.70 -5.64 -9.19
C GLY A 30 -8.44 -6.78 -8.48
N LYS A 31 -8.38 -6.84 -7.14
CA LYS A 31 -9.11 -7.82 -6.32
C LYS A 31 -10.36 -7.26 -5.64
N GLY A 32 -10.73 -6.00 -5.90
CA GLY A 32 -11.84 -5.33 -5.22
C GLY A 32 -11.59 -5.04 -3.73
N LEU A 33 -10.37 -5.25 -3.25
CA LEU A 33 -9.96 -5.11 -1.85
C LEU A 33 -9.46 -3.71 -1.53
N ILE A 34 -9.52 -2.77 -2.48
CA ILE A 34 -8.97 -1.43 -2.23
C ILE A 34 -9.63 -0.79 -1.00
N HIS A 35 -10.92 -1.07 -0.76
CA HIS A 35 -11.68 -0.66 0.43
C HIS A 35 -11.04 -1.06 1.77
N THR A 36 -10.12 -2.03 1.82
CA THR A 36 -9.43 -2.44 3.05
C THR A 36 -8.28 -1.50 3.42
N LEU A 37 -7.63 -0.89 2.42
CA LEU A 37 -6.73 0.25 2.64
C LEU A 37 -7.49 1.58 2.67
N LEU A 38 -8.65 1.60 2.01
CA LEU A 38 -9.55 2.73 1.97
C LEU A 38 -10.70 2.56 2.95
N ARG A 39 -10.50 1.91 4.11
CA ARG A 39 -11.55 1.89 5.15
C ARG A 39 -11.95 3.32 5.55
N HIS A 40 -11.13 4.32 5.21
CA HIS A 40 -11.67 5.40 4.38
C HIS A 40 -10.74 5.78 3.24
N SER A 41 -11.33 6.00 2.06
CA SER A 41 -10.97 6.99 1.05
C SER A 41 -11.24 6.43 -0.34
N SER A 42 -12.46 6.56 -0.85
CA SER A 42 -12.60 6.45 -2.32
C SER A 42 -11.74 7.50 -3.05
N SER A 43 -11.39 8.62 -2.40
CA SER A 43 -10.69 9.75 -3.02
C SER A 43 -10.06 10.66 -1.95
N MET A 44 -8.86 10.35 -1.43
CA MET A 44 -8.32 11.13 -0.31
C MET A 44 -7.70 12.47 -0.75
N THR A 45 -8.28 13.59 -0.32
CA THR A 45 -7.81 14.98 -0.58
C THR A 45 -6.92 15.51 0.55
N THR A 46 -6.31 16.68 0.37
CA THR A 46 -5.37 17.30 1.32
C THR A 46 -5.90 17.44 2.76
N VAL A 47 -7.22 17.52 2.95
CA VAL A 47 -7.88 17.70 4.26
C VAL A 47 -7.89 16.43 5.12
N GLU A 48 -7.90 15.26 4.50
CA GLU A 48 -7.91 13.99 5.23
C GLU A 48 -6.49 13.56 5.65
N ARG A 49 -5.46 14.26 5.15
CA ARG A 49 -4.06 14.16 5.57
C ARG A 49 -3.81 14.71 6.99
N THR A 50 -4.78 15.45 7.54
CA THR A 50 -4.65 16.21 8.78
C THR A 50 -5.59 15.74 9.92
N MET A 51 -6.40 14.69 9.71
CA MET A 51 -7.36 14.20 10.72
C MET A 51 -6.83 12.98 11.49
N ASN A 52 -7.15 12.91 12.79
CA ASN A 52 -6.69 11.85 13.69
C ASN A 52 -7.49 10.54 13.55
N ARG A 53 -6.84 9.42 13.91
CA ARG A 53 -7.30 8.03 13.78
C ARG A 53 -8.73 7.78 14.31
N ASP A 54 -9.13 8.43 15.40
CA ASP A 54 -10.42 8.19 16.07
C ASP A 54 -11.60 8.93 15.40
N GLU A 55 -11.32 10.10 14.82
CA GLU A 55 -12.32 10.90 14.10
C GLU A 55 -12.67 10.27 12.74
N PHE A 56 -11.68 9.58 12.16
CA PHE A 56 -11.81 8.76 10.98
C PHE A 56 -12.71 7.55 11.27
N ALA A 57 -12.35 6.70 12.23
CA ALA A 57 -13.09 5.47 12.57
C ALA A 57 -14.60 5.66 12.81
N SER A 58 -15.00 6.87 13.22
CA SER A 58 -16.40 7.26 13.50
C SER A 58 -17.29 7.40 12.25
N ARG A 59 -16.74 7.47 11.02
CA ARG A 59 -17.47 7.68 9.74
C ARG A 59 -17.62 6.40 8.89
N ALA A 60 -17.66 5.23 9.51
CA ALA A 60 -17.74 3.93 8.83
C ALA A 60 -18.82 3.89 7.73
N ILE A 61 -18.46 3.33 6.57
CA ILE A 61 -19.38 3.12 5.44
C ILE A 61 -20.46 2.12 5.89
N PRO A 62 -21.77 2.49 5.85
CA PRO A 62 -22.84 1.69 6.46
C PRO A 62 -23.13 0.33 5.80
N GLU A 63 -22.47 -0.02 4.68
CA GLU A 63 -22.99 -1.03 3.74
C GLU A 63 -22.14 -2.30 3.60
N VAL A 64 -20.92 -2.35 4.16
CA VAL A 64 -20.09 -3.57 4.15
C VAL A 64 -20.31 -4.34 5.45
N ASP A 65 -20.97 -5.48 5.36
CA ASP A 65 -21.13 -6.41 6.48
C ASP A 65 -19.77 -6.70 7.16
N GLY A 66 -19.75 -6.66 8.49
CA GLY A 66 -18.51 -6.71 9.28
C GLY A 66 -17.71 -7.99 9.08
N VAL A 67 -18.37 -9.11 8.75
CA VAL A 67 -17.72 -10.39 8.44
C VAL A 67 -16.99 -10.31 7.10
N THR A 68 -17.62 -9.67 6.10
CA THR A 68 -17.02 -9.45 4.78
C THR A 68 -15.79 -8.55 4.88
N TYR A 69 -15.89 -7.44 5.62
CA TYR A 69 -14.75 -6.57 5.87
C TYR A 69 -13.58 -7.31 6.54
N ALA A 70 -13.84 -8.10 7.58
CA ALA A 70 -12.79 -8.82 8.29
C ALA A 70 -12.05 -9.80 7.36
N LYS A 71 -12.79 -10.54 6.53
CA LYS A 71 -12.22 -11.47 5.55
C LYS A 71 -11.38 -10.77 4.49
N ASP A 72 -11.89 -9.66 3.95
CA ASP A 72 -11.20 -8.90 2.92
C ASP A 72 -9.95 -8.20 3.47
N ASN A 73 -10.03 -7.69 4.70
CA ASN A 73 -8.89 -7.16 5.43
C ASN A 73 -7.79 -8.22 5.63
N GLN A 74 -8.13 -9.45 6.03
CA GLN A 74 -7.14 -10.54 6.14
C GLN A 74 -6.48 -10.87 4.80
N LYS A 75 -7.25 -10.91 3.70
CA LYS A 75 -6.68 -11.11 2.35
C LYS A 75 -5.73 -9.98 1.95
N ALA A 76 -6.11 -8.74 2.24
CA ALA A 76 -5.29 -7.58 1.93
C ALA A 76 -3.99 -7.56 2.75
N LEU A 77 -4.07 -7.93 4.03
CA LEU A 77 -2.89 -8.10 4.88
C LEU A 77 -1.94 -9.17 4.32
N GLY A 78 -2.48 -10.31 3.86
CA GLY A 78 -1.68 -11.35 3.18
C GLY A 78 -0.95 -10.82 1.95
N ILE A 79 -1.59 -9.98 1.12
CA ILE A 79 -0.96 -9.35 -0.05
C ILE A 79 0.19 -8.43 0.36
N ILE A 80 0.06 -7.70 1.46
CA ILE A 80 1.14 -6.83 1.98
C ILE A 80 2.31 -7.68 2.48
N ILE A 81 2.03 -8.73 3.25
CA ILE A 81 3.03 -9.66 3.80
C ILE A 81 3.81 -10.38 2.69
N GLU A 82 3.13 -10.79 1.61
CA GLU A 82 3.77 -11.40 0.43
C GLU A 82 4.65 -10.42 -0.36
N ALA A 83 4.44 -9.11 -0.20
CA ALA A 83 5.10 -8.05 -0.96
C ALA A 83 6.20 -7.34 -0.16
N ILE A 84 6.58 -7.84 1.00
CA ILE A 84 7.69 -7.31 1.80
C ILE A 84 8.78 -8.35 1.98
N ASN A 85 10.00 -7.90 2.26
CA ASN A 85 11.12 -8.75 2.58
C ASN A 85 11.02 -9.30 4.01
N VAL A 86 11.68 -10.43 4.28
CA VAL A 86 11.62 -11.13 5.58
C VAL A 86 12.09 -10.24 6.73
N ASN A 87 13.13 -9.41 6.50
CA ASN A 87 13.64 -8.47 7.49
C ASN A 87 12.65 -7.35 7.86
N GLN A 88 11.58 -7.16 7.08
CA GLN A 88 10.55 -6.15 7.33
C GLN A 88 9.35 -6.72 8.11
N TYR A 89 9.30 -8.03 8.38
CA TYR A 89 8.18 -8.63 9.12
C TYR A 89 8.02 -8.05 10.52
N GLN A 90 9.11 -7.65 11.17
CA GLN A 90 9.07 -6.99 12.48
C GLN A 90 8.21 -5.71 12.49
N HIS A 91 8.02 -5.04 11.34
CA HIS A 91 7.21 -3.83 11.24
C HIS A 91 5.71 -4.12 11.11
N VAL A 92 5.34 -5.34 10.75
CA VAL A 92 3.93 -5.77 10.59
C VAL A 92 3.53 -6.87 11.54
N ASP A 93 4.45 -7.34 12.37
CA ASP A 93 4.20 -8.39 13.36
C ASP A 93 3.14 -7.95 14.38
N GLY A 94 2.23 -8.86 14.69
CA GLY A 94 1.07 -8.60 15.55
C GLY A 94 0.00 -7.68 14.98
N LEU A 95 0.16 -7.11 13.77
CA LEU A 95 -0.86 -6.28 13.15
C LEU A 95 -1.95 -7.14 12.50
N THR A 96 -3.20 -6.90 12.90
CA THR A 96 -4.37 -7.64 12.39
C THR A 96 -5.12 -6.89 11.28
N ASP A 97 -4.65 -5.70 10.92
CA ASP A 97 -5.32 -4.79 9.98
C ASP A 97 -4.36 -4.40 8.84
N ALA A 98 -4.86 -4.49 7.60
CA ALA A 98 -4.09 -4.23 6.39
C ALA A 98 -3.65 -2.76 6.29
N LEU A 99 -4.50 -1.83 6.74
CA LEU A 99 -4.15 -0.41 6.79
C LEU A 99 -3.08 -0.15 7.85
N ALA A 100 -3.19 -0.75 9.02
CA ALA A 100 -2.15 -0.64 10.06
C ALA A 100 -0.79 -1.12 9.54
N ALA A 101 -0.75 -2.28 8.87
CA ALA A 101 0.46 -2.80 8.25
C ALA A 101 1.02 -1.86 7.16
N TYR A 102 0.14 -1.34 6.30
CA TYR A 102 0.53 -0.38 5.27
C TYR A 102 1.11 0.92 5.86
N LEU A 103 0.51 1.45 6.93
CA LEU A 103 0.97 2.67 7.59
C LEU A 103 2.30 2.48 8.34
N ALA A 104 2.49 1.32 8.98
CA ALA A 104 3.75 0.99 9.64
C ALA A 104 4.90 0.95 8.62
N LEU A 105 4.70 0.26 7.49
CA LEU A 105 5.69 0.20 6.41
C LEU A 105 5.97 1.58 5.81
N ARG A 106 4.91 2.39 5.63
CA ARG A 106 5.01 3.79 5.18
C ARG A 106 5.86 4.64 6.10
N ALA A 107 5.67 4.54 7.41
CA ALA A 107 6.44 5.33 8.37
C ALA A 107 7.95 5.09 8.25
N HIS A 108 8.34 3.87 7.92
CA HIS A 108 9.75 3.48 7.79
C HIS A 108 10.36 3.75 6.40
N HIS A 109 9.59 3.67 5.32
CA HIS A 109 10.13 3.67 3.95
C HIS A 109 9.67 4.86 3.10
N GLU A 110 8.66 5.62 3.52
CA GLU A 110 8.26 6.80 2.77
C GLU A 110 9.36 7.86 2.84
N PRO A 111 9.87 8.34 1.69
CA PRO A 111 10.89 9.37 1.71
C PRO A 111 10.34 10.67 2.29
N GLN A 112 10.86 11.08 3.44
CA GLN A 112 10.30 12.19 4.22
C GLN A 112 10.88 13.55 3.80
N THR A 113 12.13 13.58 3.30
CA THR A 113 12.84 14.83 3.05
C THR A 113 12.47 15.46 1.71
N HIS A 114 12.69 16.78 1.59
CA HIS A 114 12.48 17.50 0.33
C HIS A 114 13.43 17.01 -0.78
N VAL A 115 14.65 16.63 -0.41
CA VAL A 115 15.65 16.09 -1.34
C VAL A 115 15.21 14.74 -1.89
N ASP A 116 14.67 13.86 -1.04
CA ASP A 116 14.17 12.56 -1.51
C ASP A 116 12.97 12.72 -2.47
N LYS A 117 12.10 13.71 -2.20
CA LYS A 117 10.96 14.04 -3.06
C LYS A 117 11.42 14.60 -4.42
N ILE A 118 12.51 15.37 -4.45
CA ILE A 118 13.12 15.86 -5.71
C ILE A 118 13.75 14.71 -6.50
N GLY A 119 14.47 13.79 -5.85
CA GLY A 119 15.01 12.59 -6.48
C GLY A 119 13.92 11.74 -7.13
N LEU A 120 12.80 11.56 -6.43
CA LEU A 120 11.63 10.84 -6.92
C LEU A 120 10.99 11.51 -8.15
N LEU A 121 10.84 12.84 -8.14
CA LEU A 121 10.31 13.58 -9.29
C LEU A 121 11.23 13.45 -10.50
N ALA A 122 12.55 13.50 -10.30
CA ALA A 122 13.53 13.31 -11.37
C ALA A 122 13.41 11.91 -12.00
N GLU A 123 13.23 10.86 -11.20
CA GLU A 123 13.00 9.50 -11.70
C GLU A 123 11.68 9.38 -12.46
N TYR A 124 10.59 9.97 -11.96
CA TYR A 124 9.29 9.98 -12.64
C TYR A 124 9.36 10.66 -14.02
N HIS A 125 10.07 11.79 -14.12
CA HIS A 125 10.29 12.49 -15.40
C HIS A 125 11.21 11.72 -16.36
N ALA A 126 12.04 10.81 -15.86
CA ALA A 126 12.90 9.96 -16.66
C ALA A 126 12.16 8.72 -17.24
N ILE A 127 10.97 8.39 -16.73
CA ILE A 127 10.18 7.26 -17.23
C ILE A 127 9.68 7.57 -18.65
N ARG A 128 10.23 6.85 -19.64
CA ARG A 128 9.70 6.85 -21.00
C ARG A 128 8.55 5.86 -21.11
N TRP A 129 7.33 6.38 -21.15
CA TRP A 129 6.14 5.59 -21.45
C TRP A 129 6.18 5.11 -22.91
N LYS A 130 6.35 3.80 -23.11
CA LYS A 130 6.06 3.15 -24.40
C LYS A 130 4.65 2.58 -24.32
N PRO A 131 3.61 3.31 -24.77
CA PRO A 131 2.30 2.70 -24.90
C PRO A 131 2.38 1.55 -25.91
N LYS A 132 1.83 0.39 -25.54
CA LYS A 132 1.65 -0.72 -26.49
C LYS A 132 0.69 -0.23 -27.58
N ARG A 133 1.10 -0.37 -28.84
CA ARG A 133 0.21 -0.25 -30.00
C ARG A 133 -0.66 -1.49 -30.13
#